data_AF-A0A1Q7FUI4-F1
#
_entry.id   AF-A0A1Q7FUI4-F1
#
_cell.length_a   1.000
_cell.length_b   1.000
_cell.length_c   1.000
_cell.angle_alpha   90.00
_cell.angle_beta   90.00
_cell.angle_gamma   90.00
#
_symmetry.space_group_name_H-M   'P 1'
#
loop_
_entity.id
_entity.type
_entity.pdbx_description
1 polymer ?
#
loop_
_entity_poly.entity_id
_entity_poly.type
_entity_poly.pdbx_seq_one_letter_code
_entity_poly.pdbx_strand_id
1 'polypeptide(L)' 'MNRVGSMLTAFFTTGPVTDYATAQRSDTARYARYFHAMLERGVFLAPSQFEAAFVSLAHSEADIERAARAAAEALGALA' A
#
# COMPACT_ATOMS: atom_id res chain seq x y z
N MET A 1 -1.32 9.09 -0.69
CA MET A 1 -1.61 8.14 0.41
C MET A 1 -2.51 8.85 1.41
N ASN A 2 -3.51 8.14 1.93
CA ASN A 2 -4.36 8.63 3.00
C ASN A 2 -4.12 7.82 4.29
N ARG A 3 -4.32 8.43 5.46
CA ARG A 3 -4.18 7.79 6.77
C ARG A 3 -5.16 8.37 7.78
N VAL A 4 -5.76 7.50 8.59
CA VAL A 4 -6.56 7.87 9.78
C VAL A 4 -6.22 6.90 10.90
N GLY A 5 -5.56 7.37 11.96
CA GLY A 5 -5.08 6.49 13.04
C GLY A 5 -4.15 5.39 12.51
N SER A 6 -4.48 4.12 12.76
CA SER A 6 -3.73 2.95 12.28
C SER A 6 -4.12 2.48 10.87
N MET A 7 -5.12 3.11 10.24
CA MET A 7 -5.58 2.78 8.89
C MET A 7 -4.79 3.58 7.85
N LEU A 8 -4.31 2.93 6.81
CA LEU A 8 -3.60 3.56 5.70
C LEU A 8 -4.05 2.99 4.34
N THR A 9 -4.13 3.85 3.32
CA THR A 9 -4.41 3.44 1.94
C THR A 9 -3.46 4.14 0.98
N ALA A 10 -2.72 3.34 0.21
CA ALA A 10 -1.81 3.83 -0.82
C ALA A 10 -2.55 3.90 -2.17
N PHE A 11 -2.84 5.11 -2.65
CA PHE A 11 -3.46 5.36 -3.96
C PHE A 11 -2.39 5.66 -5.02
N PHE A 12 -2.35 4.88 -6.10
CA PHE A 12 -1.44 5.08 -7.22
C PHE A 12 -2.02 6.09 -8.23
N THR A 13 -2.23 7.32 -7.77
CA THR A 13 -2.71 8.46 -8.58
C THR A 13 -1.92 9.71 -8.22
N THR A 14 -1.97 10.73 -9.08
CA THR A 14 -1.56 12.08 -8.74
C THR A 14 -2.71 12.84 -8.05
N GLY A 15 -2.35 13.80 -7.19
CA GLY A 15 -3.30 14.65 -6.47
C GLY A 15 -3.94 13.99 -5.24
N PRO A 16 -4.77 14.75 -4.50
CA PRO A 16 -5.48 14.25 -3.34
C PRO A 16 -6.59 13.28 -3.71
N VAL A 17 -6.85 12.31 -2.83
CA VAL A 17 -7.99 11.39 -2.89
C VAL A 17 -8.91 11.70 -1.73
N THR A 18 -10.08 12.28 -2.01
CA THR A 18 -11.03 12.79 -1.00
C THR A 18 -12.43 12.22 -1.14
N ASP A 19 -12.67 11.46 -2.22
CA ASP A 19 -13.96 10.89 -2.56
C ASP A 19 -13.77 9.67 -3.48
N TYR A 20 -14.87 9.03 -3.85
CA TYR A 20 -14.86 7.87 -4.73
C TYR A 20 -14.33 8.18 -6.13
N ALA A 21 -14.74 9.30 -6.73
CA ALA A 21 -14.34 9.68 -8.08
C ALA A 21 -12.82 9.92 -8.18
N THR A 22 -12.23 10.51 -7.14
CA THR A 22 -10.79 10.74 -7.03
C THR A 22 -10.03 9.44 -6.78
N ALA A 23 -10.57 8.51 -6.00
CA ALA A 23 -9.99 7.19 -5.78
C ALA A 23 -9.94 6.35 -7.07
N GLN A 24 -11.02 6.38 -7.86
CA GLN A 24 -11.14 5.65 -9.13
C GLN A 24 -10.09 6.03 -10.18
N ARG A 25 -9.41 7.18 -10.04
CA ARG A 25 -8.32 7.59 -10.95
C ARG A 25 -7.00 6.84 -10.71
N SER A 26 -6.94 5.99 -9.68
CA SER A 26 -5.73 5.21 -9.36
C SER A 26 -5.38 4.20 -10.45
N ASP A 27 -4.09 4.08 -10.75
CA ASP A 27 -3.54 3.05 -11.62
C ASP A 27 -3.56 1.69 -10.91
N THR A 28 -4.67 0.97 -11.11
CA THR A 28 -4.90 -0.36 -10.51
C THR A 28 -3.94 -1.41 -11.05
N ALA A 29 -3.43 -1.28 -12.27
CA ALA A 29 -2.44 -2.19 -12.83
C ALA A 29 -1.08 -2.00 -12.15
N ARG A 30 -0.69 -0.75 -11.86
CA ARG A 30 0.50 -0.45 -11.07
C ARG A 30 0.38 -0.92 -9.64
N TYR A 31 -0.79 -0.77 -9.02
CA TYR A 31 -1.06 -1.37 -7.71
C TYR A 31 -0.91 -2.88 -7.73
N ALA A 32 -1.45 -3.58 -8.74
CA ALA A 32 -1.34 -5.03 -8.83
C ALA A 32 0.13 -5.49 -8.88
N ARG A 33 0.98 -4.81 -9.67
CA ARG A 33 2.43 -5.08 -9.69
C ARG A 33 3.08 -4.80 -8.33
N TYR A 34 2.72 -3.71 -7.66
CA TYR A 34 3.19 -3.40 -6.31
C TYR A 34 2.77 -4.47 -5.29
N PHE A 35 1.51 -4.91 -5.34
CA PHE A 35 0.99 -5.97 -4.47
C PHE A 35 1.80 -7.27 -4.64
N HIS A 36 2.05 -7.71 -5.88
CA HIS A 36 2.86 -8.91 -6.11
C HIS A 36 4.30 -8.73 -5.64
N ALA A 37 4.92 -7.58 -5.89
CA ALA A 37 6.28 -7.29 -5.42
C ALA A 37 6.38 -7.27 -3.88
N MET A 38 5.35 -6.79 -3.17
CA MET A 38 5.24 -6.86 -1.71
C MET A 38 5.05 -8.30 -1.22
N LEU A 39 4.19 -9.06 -1.89
CA LEU A 39 3.91 -10.45 -1.56
C LEU A 39 5.15 -11.34 -1.70
N GLU A 40 5.92 -11.17 -2.77
CA GLU A 40 7.20 -11.84 -3.00
C GLU A 40 8.24 -11.54 -1.90
N ARG A 41 8.13 -10.37 -1.25
CA ARG A 41 8.97 -9.94 -0.11
C ARG A 41 8.39 -10.34 1.26
N GLY A 42 7.34 -11.16 1.25
CA GLY A 42 6.72 -11.70 2.47
C GLY A 42 5.82 -10.71 3.20
N VAL A 43 5.32 -9.66 2.52
CA VAL A 43 4.36 -8.71 3.08
C VAL A 43 3.04 -8.83 2.34
N PHE A 44 2.06 -9.44 2.99
CA PHE A 44 0.71 -9.58 2.45
C PHE A 44 -0.08 -8.28 2.69
N LEU A 45 -0.46 -7.62 1.61
CA LEU A 45 -1.42 -6.52 1.61
C LEU A 45 -2.77 -7.01 1.07
N ALA A 46 -3.84 -6.23 1.22
CA ALA A 46 -5.10 -6.56 0.57
C ALA A 46 -4.89 -6.60 -0.96
N PRO A 47 -5.44 -7.58 -1.71
CA PRO A 47 -5.31 -7.65 -3.17
C PRO A 47 -6.24 -6.67 -3.89
N SER A 48 -6.32 -5.42 -3.41
CA SER A 48 -7.20 -4.37 -3.95
C SER A 48 -6.64 -2.98 -3.69
N GLN A 49 -6.57 -2.16 -4.76
CA GLN A 49 -6.22 -0.73 -4.69
C GLN A 49 -7.16 0.06 -3.77
N PHE A 50 -8.39 -0.41 -3.57
CA PHE A 50 -9.41 0.33 -2.85
C PHE A 50 -9.56 -0.10 -1.38
N GLU A 51 -8.65 -0.95 -0.89
CA GLU A 51 -8.66 -1.41 0.49
C GLU A 51 -7.61 -0.72 1.36
N ALA A 52 -7.93 -0.60 2.65
CA ALA A 52 -7.00 -0.10 3.66
C ALA A 52 -6.13 -1.23 4.20
N ALA A 53 -4.88 -0.90 4.52
CA ALA A 53 -4.04 -1.70 5.41
C ALA A 53 -4.26 -1.23 6.85
N PHE A 54 -4.19 -2.20 7.78
CA PHE A 54 -4.45 -2.00 9.20
C PHE A 54 -3.27 -2.49 10.02
N VAL A 55 -2.82 -1.68 10.97
CA VAL A 55 -1.82 -2.12 11.96
C VAL A 55 -2.54 -2.76 13.14
N SER A 56 -2.25 -4.04 13.38
CA SER A 56 -2.67 -4.78 14.57
C SER A 56 -1.68 -4.60 15.73
N LEU A 57 -2.16 -4.72 16.98
CA LEU A 57 -1.35 -4.73 18.20
C LEU A 57 -0.34 -5.90 18.25
N ALA A 58 -0.50 -6.92 17.42
CA ALA A 58 0.45 -8.02 17.31
C ALA A 58 1.70 -7.66 16.51
N HIS A 59 1.69 -6.57 15.73
CA HIS A 59 2.87 -6.16 14.97
C HIS A 59 3.91 -5.51 15.88
N SER A 60 5.15 -5.97 15.75
CA SER A 60 6.30 -5.35 16.39
C SER A 60 6.86 -4.20 15.56
N GLU A 61 7.72 -3.36 16.14
CA GLU A 61 8.46 -2.33 15.39
C GLU A 61 9.29 -2.96 14.25
N ALA A 62 9.89 -4.13 14.49
CA ALA A 62 10.66 -4.86 13.48
C ALA A 62 9.79 -5.30 12.29
N ASP A 63 8.51 -5.66 12.52
CA ASP A 63 7.57 -5.95 11.44
C ASP A 63 7.26 -4.72 10.61
N ILE A 64 7.06 -3.57 11.26
CA ILE A 64 6.81 -2.29 10.59
C ILE A 64 8.02 -1.87 9.75
N GLU A 65 9.24 -1.97 10.29
CA GLU A 65 10.46 -1.68 9.55
C GLU A 65 10.66 -2.61 8.36
N ARG A 66 10.41 -3.91 8.54
CA ARG A 66 10.47 -4.90 7.45
C ARG A 66 9.46 -4.55 6.36
N ALA A 67 8.23 -4.20 6.71
CA ALA A 67 7.21 -3.81 5.75
C ALA A 67 7.57 -2.51 5.01
N ALA A 68 8.14 -1.52 5.71
CA ALA A 68 8.59 -0.28 5.10
C ALA A 68 9.76 -0.49 4.12
N ARG A 69 10.75 -1.33 4.47
CA ARG A 69 11.85 -1.70 3.56
C ARG A 69 11.32 -2.41 2.32
N ALA A 70 10.44 -3.40 2.50
CA ALA A 70 9.82 -4.11 1.38
C ALA A 70 9.04 -3.16 0.45
N ALA A 71 8.33 -2.18 1.01
CA ALA A 71 7.60 -1.17 0.23
C ALA A 71 8.53 -0.29 -0.61
N ALA A 72 9.65 0.17 -0.04
CA ALA A 72 10.64 0.96 -0.77
C ALA A 72 11.27 0.16 -1.92
N GLU A 73 11.67 -1.09 -1.68
CA GLU A 73 12.21 -1.98 -2.70
C GLU A 73 11.19 -2.33 -3.79
N ALA A 74 9.94 -2.62 -3.40
CA ALA A 74 8.86 -2.90 -4.33
C ALA A 74 8.57 -1.69 -5.23
N LEU A 75 8.56 -0.47 -4.68
CA LEU A 75 8.41 0.75 -5.48
C LEU A 75 9.58 0.97 -6.44
N GLY A 76 10.81 0.71 -5.99
CA GLY A 76 12.01 0.82 -6.83
C GLY A 76 12.02 -0.18 -7.99
N ALA A 77 11.46 -1.38 -7.81
CA ALA A 77 11.34 -2.39 -8.86
C ALA A 77 10.27 -2.09 -9.92
N LEU A 78 9.43 -1.06 -9.70
CA LEU A 78 8.38 -0.64 -10.62
C LEU A 78 8.81 0.53 -11.53
N ALA A 79 10.07 0.96 -11.43
CA ALA A 79 10.66 2.05 -12.21
C ALA A 79 10.99 1.61 -13.65
#